data_AF-A0A9E8KP17-F1
#
_entry.id   AF-A0A9E8KP17-F1
#
_cell.length_a   1.000
_cell.length_b   1.000
_cell.length_c   1.000
_cell.angle_alpha   90.00
_cell.angle_beta   90.00
_cell.angle_gamma   90.00
#
_symmetry.space_group_name_H-M   'P 1'
#
loop_
_entity.id
_entity.type
_entity.pdbx_description
1 polymer ?
#
loop_
_entity_poly.entity_id
_entity_poly.type
_entity_poly.pdbx_seq_one_letter_code
_entity_poly.pdbx_strand_id
1 'polypeptide(L)'
;MTLKERSAKMRLLASVFVTAMLAATQASAKPEAIEFSDLVDPLAVVFDDPYRDMGSHLLNELKLLVELDEKLSENDLTEDERALLKERRSAAKDMLEINGQDVDALLTQRWDVAKKRQNARMATNPVLDGAEVVLSGYLIPAPQAADGSYFGYLVPQVGMCSHLPPPPPNQLVRVKLLDDPKGQSLYVPVRVSGRLSVEASDDTIFILDGESRMLSGWTLYANTIDQQEVSGGNGVNGASAKTVTTGAERWHADNLQL
;
A
#
# COMPACT_ATOMS: atom_id res chain seq x y z
N MET A 1 33.30 39.12 84.18
CA MET A 1 32.77 37.75 84.41
C MET A 1 33.30 36.82 83.32
N THR A 2 33.35 35.51 83.57
CA THR A 2 34.31 34.59 82.92
C THR A 2 33.68 33.34 82.29
N LEU A 3 34.09 33.02 81.04
CA LEU A 3 33.79 31.80 80.26
C LEU A 3 32.26 31.64 79.94
N LYS A 4 31.75 30.73 79.08
CA LYS A 4 32.23 29.48 78.44
C LYS A 4 31.33 29.15 77.21
N GLU A 5 31.69 28.56 76.07
CA GLU A 5 32.91 28.29 75.26
C GLU A 5 32.49 27.88 73.82
N ARG A 6 33.40 27.97 72.82
CA ARG A 6 33.42 27.23 71.50
C ARG A 6 32.32 27.57 70.46
N SER A 7 32.60 27.89 69.19
CA SER A 7 33.40 27.23 68.11
C SER A 7 32.63 26.12 67.36
N ALA A 8 32.60 26.02 66.01
CA ALA A 8 33.02 26.91 64.91
C ALA A 8 32.58 26.32 63.53
N LYS A 9 33.04 26.92 62.42
CA LYS A 9 33.15 26.40 61.04
C LYS A 9 31.91 26.47 60.12
N MET A 10 31.92 27.54 59.33
CA MET A 10 31.55 27.60 57.91
C MET A 10 31.63 26.25 57.16
N ARG A 11 30.65 26.00 56.28
CA ARG A 11 30.66 24.93 55.27
C ARG A 11 30.22 25.48 53.91
N LEU A 12 30.95 25.12 52.85
CA LEU A 12 30.48 25.30 51.47
C LEU A 12 29.27 24.37 51.24
N LEU A 13 28.29 24.86 50.48
CA LEU A 13 27.35 23.99 49.77
C LEU A 13 27.83 23.89 48.32
N ALA A 14 28.33 22.71 47.95
CA ALA A 14 28.76 22.44 46.58
C ALA A 14 27.54 22.24 45.67
N SER A 15 27.57 22.84 44.48
CA SER A 15 26.57 22.54 43.45
C SER A 15 26.79 21.14 42.89
N VAL A 16 25.77 20.29 42.93
CA VAL A 16 25.80 18.95 42.35
C VAL A 16 24.99 18.95 41.06
N PHE A 17 25.68 19.15 39.94
CA PHE A 17 25.10 18.95 38.61
C PHE A 17 24.94 17.45 38.36
N VAL A 18 23.71 16.94 38.40
CA VAL A 18 23.40 15.55 38.03
C VAL A 18 23.04 15.50 36.55
N THR A 19 24.05 15.38 35.69
CA THR A 19 23.86 15.09 34.26
C THR A 19 23.45 13.63 34.06
N ALA A 20 22.15 13.37 34.12
CA ALA A 20 21.57 12.07 33.79
C ALA A 20 21.67 11.81 32.28
N MET A 21 22.71 11.08 31.84
CA MET A 21 22.76 10.51 30.49
C MET A 21 21.70 9.40 30.36
N LEU A 22 20.58 9.72 29.71
CA LEU A 22 19.71 8.69 29.13
C LEU A 22 20.43 8.09 27.91
N ALA A 23 21.22 7.05 28.15
CA ALA A 23 21.66 6.14 27.10
C ALA A 23 20.43 5.35 26.62
N ALA A 24 19.73 5.88 25.61
CA ALA A 24 18.62 5.20 24.96
C ALA A 24 19.14 3.90 24.32
N THR A 25 18.86 2.75 24.96
CA THR A 25 19.20 1.43 24.44
C THR A 25 18.32 1.15 23.23
N GLN A 26 18.81 1.50 22.04
CA GLN A 26 18.22 1.08 20.76
C GLN A 26 18.38 -0.44 20.62
N ALA A 27 17.43 -1.17 21.22
CA ALA A 27 17.24 -2.58 20.96
C ALA A 27 16.78 -2.70 19.51
N SER A 28 17.71 -3.03 18.61
CA SER A 28 17.39 -3.34 17.21
C SER A 28 16.50 -4.57 17.20
N ALA A 29 15.18 -4.35 17.13
CA ALA A 29 14.23 -5.42 16.90
C ALA A 29 14.61 -6.16 15.61
N LYS A 30 14.38 -7.47 15.58
CA LYS A 30 14.48 -8.22 14.33
C LYS A 30 13.35 -7.71 13.41
N PRO A 31 13.63 -7.38 12.13
CA PRO A 31 12.61 -6.91 11.20
C PRO A 31 11.37 -7.82 11.18
N GLU A 32 10.19 -7.21 11.25
CA GLU A 32 8.92 -7.93 11.43
C GLU A 32 8.44 -8.49 10.09
N ALA A 33 8.14 -9.78 10.04
CA ALA A 33 7.60 -10.41 8.83
C ALA A 33 6.11 -10.08 8.71
N ILE A 34 5.74 -9.38 7.64
CA ILE A 34 4.38 -8.90 7.39
C ILE A 34 3.85 -9.42 6.05
N GLU A 35 2.53 -9.50 5.95
CA GLU A 35 1.82 -9.83 4.72
C GLU A 35 1.18 -8.58 4.11
N PHE A 36 0.79 -8.65 2.83
CA PHE A 36 0.11 -7.54 2.14
C PHE A 36 -1.24 -7.14 2.78
N SER A 37 -1.84 -7.98 3.62
CA SER A 37 -3.01 -7.63 4.44
C SER A 37 -2.70 -6.55 5.48
N ASP A 38 -1.50 -6.58 6.04
CA ASP A 38 -1.15 -5.83 7.24
C ASP A 38 -0.82 -4.37 6.91
N LEU A 39 -0.59 -4.10 5.62
CA LEU A 39 -0.41 -2.78 5.01
C LEU A 39 -1.70 -1.94 5.00
N VAL A 40 -2.87 -2.55 5.16
CA VAL A 40 -4.18 -1.87 5.13
C VAL A 40 -4.54 -1.35 6.52
N ASP A 41 -5.00 -0.11 6.63
CA ASP A 41 -5.55 0.41 7.89
C ASP A 41 -6.79 -0.40 8.35
N PRO A 42 -6.71 -1.14 9.48
CA PRO A 42 -7.81 -1.96 9.96
C PRO A 42 -9.01 -1.15 10.46
N LEU A 43 -8.85 0.16 10.71
CA LEU A 43 -9.95 1.06 11.08
C LEU A 43 -10.68 1.61 9.84
N ALA A 44 -9.95 1.90 8.76
CA ALA A 44 -10.55 2.44 7.53
C ALA A 44 -11.46 1.44 6.80
N VAL A 45 -11.24 0.14 6.96
CA VAL A 45 -12.08 -0.92 6.37
C VAL A 45 -13.34 -1.25 7.17
N VAL A 46 -13.50 -0.72 8.39
CA VAL A 46 -14.65 -1.00 9.27
C VAL A 46 -15.74 0.05 9.08
N PHE A 47 -16.66 -0.24 8.16
CA PHE A 47 -17.88 0.54 7.95
C PHE A 47 -19.02 -0.33 7.43
N ASP A 48 -20.26 0.13 7.65
CA ASP A 48 -21.45 -0.48 7.04
C ASP A 48 -21.51 -0.17 5.53
N ASP A 49 -21.76 -1.22 4.75
CA ASP A 49 -21.74 -1.26 3.28
C ASP A 49 -22.82 -2.23 2.78
N PRO A 50 -24.09 -1.78 2.67
CA PRO A 50 -25.21 -2.65 2.32
C PRO A 50 -25.16 -3.16 0.87
N TYR A 51 -24.29 -2.61 0.01
CA TYR A 51 -24.12 -3.08 -1.36
C TYR A 51 -23.15 -4.25 -1.47
N ARG A 52 -22.33 -4.53 -0.42
CA ARG A 52 -21.26 -5.54 -0.48
C ARG A 52 -21.80 -6.94 -0.74
N ASP A 53 -22.84 -7.32 -0.01
CA ASP A 53 -23.40 -8.67 0.00
C ASP A 53 -24.79 -8.75 -0.70
N MET A 54 -25.21 -7.65 -1.35
CA MET A 54 -26.49 -7.48 -2.05
C MET A 54 -26.68 -8.42 -3.27
N GLY A 55 -25.57 -8.88 -3.87
CA GLY A 55 -25.59 -9.74 -5.05
C GLY A 55 -25.85 -9.01 -6.37
N SER A 56 -25.33 -9.56 -7.47
CA SER A 56 -25.29 -8.87 -8.77
C SER A 56 -26.67 -8.55 -9.37
N HIS A 57 -27.70 -9.36 -9.11
CA HIS A 57 -29.05 -9.09 -9.59
C HIS A 57 -29.62 -7.80 -9.00
N LEU A 58 -29.62 -7.66 -7.67
CA LEU A 58 -30.19 -6.49 -7.00
C LEU A 58 -29.32 -5.25 -7.21
N LEU A 59 -27.99 -5.40 -7.31
CA LEU A 59 -27.10 -4.32 -7.73
C LEU A 59 -27.42 -3.80 -9.14
N ASN A 60 -27.80 -4.68 -10.07
CA ASN A 60 -28.21 -4.29 -11.42
C ASN A 60 -29.58 -3.58 -11.43
N GLU A 61 -30.56 -4.03 -10.64
CA GLU A 61 -31.85 -3.32 -10.50
C GLU A 61 -31.66 -1.93 -9.87
N LEU A 62 -30.82 -1.79 -8.84
CA LEU A 62 -30.51 -0.49 -8.24
C LEU A 62 -29.79 0.45 -9.24
N LYS A 63 -28.86 -0.10 -10.04
CA LYS A 63 -28.20 0.66 -11.12
C LYS A 63 -29.21 1.10 -12.18
N LEU A 64 -30.10 0.21 -12.62
CA LEU A 64 -31.16 0.51 -13.59
C LEU A 64 -32.10 1.61 -13.05
N LEU A 65 -32.45 1.57 -11.77
CA LEU A 65 -33.29 2.60 -11.15
C LEU A 65 -32.63 3.98 -11.20
N VAL A 66 -31.32 4.07 -10.94
CA VAL A 66 -30.56 5.33 -11.06
C VAL A 66 -30.49 5.82 -12.52
N GLU A 67 -30.25 4.92 -13.48
CA GLU A 67 -30.24 5.26 -14.92
C GLU A 67 -31.61 5.75 -15.41
N LEU A 68 -32.70 5.19 -14.88
CA LEU A 68 -34.07 5.62 -15.17
C LEU A 68 -34.43 6.96 -14.51
N ASP A 69 -33.94 7.22 -13.28
CA ASP A 69 -34.10 8.53 -12.63
C ASP A 69 -33.35 9.64 -13.39
N GLU A 70 -32.12 9.37 -13.85
CA GLU A 70 -31.37 10.28 -14.71
C GLU A 70 -32.13 10.57 -16.00
N LYS A 71 -32.53 9.52 -16.74
CA LYS A 71 -33.27 9.68 -18.00
C LYS A 71 -34.62 10.38 -17.83
N LEU A 72 -35.35 10.12 -16.74
CA LEU A 72 -36.63 10.79 -16.44
C LEU A 72 -36.47 12.27 -16.06
N SER A 73 -35.28 12.71 -15.67
CA SER A 73 -34.98 14.13 -15.41
C SER A 73 -34.83 14.97 -16.70
N GLU A 74 -34.69 14.33 -17.86
CA GLU A 74 -34.61 14.99 -19.16
C GLU A 74 -35.97 15.56 -19.60
N ASN A 75 -35.93 16.66 -20.37
CA ASN A 75 -37.11 17.47 -20.74
C ASN A 75 -37.61 17.23 -22.17
N ASP A 76 -36.91 16.43 -22.98
CA ASP A 76 -37.20 16.16 -24.39
C ASP A 76 -38.01 14.86 -24.62
N LEU A 77 -38.13 14.00 -23.60
CA LEU A 77 -38.97 12.80 -23.63
C LEU A 77 -40.45 13.13 -23.96
N THR A 78 -41.04 12.36 -24.88
CA THR A 78 -42.49 12.33 -25.09
C THR A 78 -43.22 11.74 -23.88
N GLU A 79 -44.53 11.98 -23.76
CA GLU A 79 -45.34 11.41 -22.67
C GLU A 79 -45.37 9.87 -22.68
N ASP A 80 -45.38 9.24 -23.86
CA ASP A 80 -45.37 7.77 -24.00
C ASP A 80 -44.04 7.17 -23.52
N GLU A 81 -42.90 7.78 -23.90
CA GLU A 81 -41.58 7.38 -23.39
C GLU A 81 -41.48 7.60 -21.87
N ARG A 82 -41.97 8.75 -21.39
CA ARG A 82 -41.99 9.10 -19.97
C ARG A 82 -42.89 8.17 -19.16
N ALA A 83 -43.97 7.64 -19.74
CA ALA A 83 -44.80 6.61 -19.12
C ALA A 83 -44.07 5.26 -19.04
N LEU A 84 -43.51 4.78 -20.15
CA LEU A 84 -42.76 3.52 -20.22
C LEU A 84 -41.55 3.49 -19.26
N LEU A 85 -40.80 4.60 -19.17
CA LEU A 85 -39.68 4.74 -18.24
C LEU A 85 -40.14 4.71 -16.77
N LYS A 86 -41.29 5.32 -16.44
CA LYS A 86 -41.87 5.26 -15.08
C LYS A 86 -42.34 3.85 -14.71
N GLU A 87 -42.99 3.13 -15.64
CA GLU A 87 -43.41 1.74 -15.44
C GLU A 87 -42.19 0.84 -15.13
N ARG A 88 -41.16 0.92 -15.98
CA ARG A 88 -39.92 0.16 -15.78
C ARG A 88 -39.21 0.53 -14.47
N ARG A 89 -39.23 1.81 -14.08
CA ARG A 89 -38.68 2.29 -12.81
C ARG A 89 -39.45 1.74 -11.60
N SER A 90 -40.78 1.63 -11.69
CA SER A 90 -41.58 0.98 -10.66
C SER A 90 -41.15 -0.48 -10.50
N ALA A 91 -41.14 -1.25 -11.59
CA ALA A 91 -40.77 -2.66 -11.56
C ALA A 91 -39.37 -2.90 -10.95
N ALA A 92 -38.39 -2.04 -11.26
CA ALA A 92 -37.06 -2.10 -10.65
C ALA A 92 -37.07 -1.79 -9.14
N LYS A 93 -37.87 -0.80 -8.69
CA LYS A 93 -38.07 -0.50 -7.25
C LYS A 93 -38.80 -1.64 -6.54
N ASP A 94 -39.87 -2.15 -7.13
CA ASP A 94 -40.66 -3.26 -6.60
C ASP A 94 -39.79 -4.53 -6.40
N MET A 95 -38.92 -4.85 -7.37
CA MET A 95 -37.98 -5.97 -7.28
C MET A 95 -36.95 -5.81 -6.15
N LEU A 96 -36.53 -4.58 -5.83
CA LEU A 96 -35.64 -4.30 -4.70
C LEU A 96 -36.38 -4.43 -3.37
N GLU A 97 -37.55 -3.80 -3.23
CA GLU A 97 -38.32 -3.78 -1.97
C GLU A 97 -38.86 -5.17 -1.60
N ILE A 98 -39.28 -5.99 -2.58
CA ILE A 98 -39.68 -7.39 -2.38
C ILE A 98 -38.50 -8.24 -1.86
N ASN A 99 -37.26 -7.88 -2.20
CA ASN A 99 -36.04 -8.50 -1.66
C ASN A 99 -35.52 -7.78 -0.39
N GLY A 100 -36.38 -7.06 0.31
CA GLY A 100 -36.09 -6.45 1.62
C GLY A 100 -35.15 -5.25 1.58
N GLN A 101 -34.95 -4.64 0.42
CA GLN A 101 -34.04 -3.50 0.25
C GLN A 101 -34.77 -2.16 0.47
N ASP A 102 -34.30 -1.34 1.41
CA ASP A 102 -34.74 0.06 1.53
C ASP A 102 -34.09 0.88 0.42
N VAL A 103 -34.81 1.04 -0.70
CA VAL A 103 -34.31 1.71 -1.91
C VAL A 103 -33.96 3.17 -1.64
N ASP A 104 -34.74 3.88 -0.82
CA ASP A 104 -34.55 5.31 -0.64
C ASP A 104 -33.37 5.58 0.32
N ALA A 105 -33.14 4.72 1.33
CA ALA A 105 -31.92 4.71 2.12
C ALA A 105 -30.69 4.30 1.29
N LEU A 106 -30.79 3.29 0.41
CA LEU A 106 -29.73 2.88 -0.50
C LEU A 106 -29.35 3.97 -1.51
N LEU A 107 -30.32 4.73 -2.02
CA LEU A 107 -30.05 5.87 -2.89
C LEU A 107 -29.39 7.02 -2.12
N THR A 108 -29.80 7.26 -0.87
CA THR A 108 -29.27 8.34 -0.03
C THR A 108 -27.80 8.11 0.33
N GLN A 109 -27.45 6.93 0.86
CA GLN A 109 -26.11 6.68 1.42
C GLN A 109 -25.02 6.36 0.38
N ARG A 110 -25.36 6.25 -0.91
CA ARG A 110 -24.47 5.76 -1.98
C ARG A 110 -23.14 6.50 -2.06
N TRP A 111 -23.16 7.82 -1.86
CA TRP A 111 -21.97 8.66 -1.93
C TRP A 111 -21.09 8.55 -0.68
N ASP A 112 -21.69 8.38 0.51
CA ASP A 112 -20.94 8.16 1.74
C ASP A 112 -20.26 6.79 1.75
N VAL A 113 -20.92 5.74 1.26
CA VAL A 113 -20.31 4.41 1.11
C VAL A 113 -19.25 4.40 0.02
N ALA A 114 -19.47 5.07 -1.12
CA ALA A 114 -18.43 5.26 -2.13
C ALA A 114 -17.18 5.99 -1.57
N LYS A 115 -17.39 7.02 -0.74
CA LYS A 115 -16.32 7.76 -0.05
C LYS A 115 -15.59 6.89 0.98
N LYS A 116 -16.31 6.13 1.82
CA LYS A 116 -15.74 5.15 2.77
C LYS A 116 -14.88 4.11 2.03
N ARG A 117 -15.42 3.49 0.97
CA ARG A 117 -14.70 2.55 0.09
C ARG A 117 -13.42 3.17 -0.50
N GLN A 118 -13.49 4.39 -1.00
CA GLN A 118 -12.30 5.04 -1.57
C GLN A 118 -11.26 5.39 -0.50
N ASN A 119 -11.67 5.82 0.70
CA ASN A 119 -10.74 5.99 1.83
C ASN A 119 -10.06 4.66 2.19
N ALA A 120 -10.82 3.57 2.30
CA ALA A 120 -10.32 2.23 2.65
C ALA A 120 -9.33 1.63 1.64
N ARG A 121 -9.37 2.08 0.36
CA ARG A 121 -8.39 1.72 -0.68
C ARG A 121 -7.09 2.53 -0.62
N MET A 122 -7.08 3.65 0.10
CA MET A 122 -5.93 4.56 0.21
C MET A 122 -5.27 4.52 1.59
N ALA A 123 -6.02 4.16 2.64
CA ALA A 123 -5.56 4.23 4.02
C ALA A 123 -4.53 3.14 4.33
N THR A 124 -3.29 3.57 4.55
CA THR A 124 -2.14 2.75 4.96
C THR A 124 -2.16 2.52 6.47
N ASN A 125 -1.76 1.34 6.94
CA ASN A 125 -1.68 1.04 8.37
C ASN A 125 -0.63 1.94 9.07
N PRO A 126 -1.03 2.89 9.94
CA PRO A 126 -0.10 3.86 10.53
C PRO A 126 0.90 3.25 11.52
N VAL A 127 0.70 1.99 11.95
CA VAL A 127 1.64 1.28 12.83
C VAL A 127 2.92 0.86 12.10
N LEU A 128 2.87 0.74 10.77
CA LEU A 128 3.99 0.29 9.94
C LEU A 128 4.82 1.43 9.32
N ASP A 129 4.48 2.71 9.57
CA ASP A 129 5.28 3.83 9.07
C ASP A 129 6.61 3.94 9.83
N GLY A 130 7.72 3.91 9.08
CA GLY A 130 9.07 3.90 9.64
C GLY A 130 9.52 2.55 10.21
N ALA A 131 8.71 1.50 10.14
CA ALA A 131 9.04 0.17 10.64
C ALA A 131 10.07 -0.55 9.77
N GLU A 132 10.99 -1.30 10.39
CA GLU A 132 11.86 -2.26 9.70
C GLU A 132 11.10 -3.58 9.54
N VAL A 133 10.78 -3.94 8.29
CA VAL A 133 9.89 -5.06 7.95
C VAL A 133 10.57 -6.06 7.03
N VAL A 134 9.95 -7.23 6.88
CA VAL A 134 10.23 -8.24 5.86
C VAL A 134 8.92 -8.51 5.11
N LEU A 135 8.85 -8.12 3.84
CA LEU A 135 7.68 -8.35 2.98
C LEU A 135 8.08 -9.29 1.83
N SER A 136 7.28 -10.33 1.60
CA SER A 136 7.46 -11.26 0.47
C SER A 136 6.40 -11.01 -0.60
N GLY A 137 6.81 -11.02 -1.87
CA GLY A 137 5.92 -10.73 -3.00
C GLY A 137 6.63 -10.84 -4.34
N TYR A 138 6.00 -10.34 -5.40
CA TYR A 138 6.53 -10.40 -6.77
C TYR A 138 6.97 -9.02 -7.24
N LEU A 139 8.23 -8.91 -7.68
CA LEU A 139 8.85 -7.66 -8.09
C LEU A 139 8.60 -7.37 -9.58
N ILE A 140 8.16 -6.15 -9.86
CA ILE A 140 7.98 -5.55 -11.18
C ILE A 140 9.06 -4.46 -11.32
N PRO A 141 10.14 -4.66 -12.09
CA PRO A 141 11.12 -3.60 -12.36
C PRO A 141 10.49 -2.33 -12.93
N ALA A 142 10.91 -1.16 -12.43
CA ALA A 142 10.55 0.13 -13.01
C ALA A 142 11.72 0.71 -13.82
N PRO A 143 11.49 1.68 -14.73
CA PRO A 143 12.55 2.49 -15.33
C PRO A 143 13.39 3.20 -14.26
N GLN A 144 14.66 3.49 -14.59
CA GLN A 144 15.53 4.28 -13.73
C GLN A 144 14.99 5.71 -13.58
N ALA A 145 14.93 6.22 -12.35
CA ALA A 145 14.40 7.54 -12.06
C ALA A 145 15.39 8.66 -12.46
N ALA A 146 14.90 9.89 -12.57
CA ALA A 146 15.67 11.04 -13.04
C ALA A 146 16.83 11.47 -12.11
N ASP A 147 16.83 11.04 -10.85
CA ASP A 147 17.93 11.19 -9.89
C ASP A 147 18.98 10.06 -9.99
N GLY A 148 18.78 9.11 -10.91
CA GLY A 148 19.58 7.90 -11.06
C GLY A 148 19.16 6.74 -10.15
N SER A 149 18.18 6.92 -9.24
CA SER A 149 17.72 5.86 -8.35
C SER A 149 17.00 4.74 -9.10
N TYR A 150 17.17 3.52 -8.60
CA TYR A 150 16.48 2.34 -9.09
C TYR A 150 15.26 2.00 -8.24
N PHE A 151 14.17 1.65 -8.90
CA PHE A 151 12.91 1.29 -8.26
C PHE A 151 12.30 0.03 -8.90
N GLY A 152 11.44 -0.62 -8.14
CA GLY A 152 10.47 -1.58 -8.65
C GLY A 152 9.19 -1.50 -7.83
N TYR A 153 8.19 -2.26 -8.24
CA TYR A 153 6.90 -2.35 -7.56
C TYR A 153 6.65 -3.78 -7.09
N LEU A 154 6.34 -3.97 -5.80
CA LEU A 154 6.04 -5.27 -5.21
C LEU A 154 4.52 -5.47 -5.17
N VAL A 155 4.05 -6.61 -5.68
CA VAL A 155 2.64 -7.01 -5.68
C VAL A 155 2.45 -8.37 -5.00
N PRO A 156 1.28 -8.67 -4.39
CA PRO A 156 1.03 -9.94 -3.72
C PRO A 156 0.85 -11.14 -4.68
N GLN A 157 0.61 -10.91 -5.98
CA GLN A 157 0.33 -11.97 -6.94
C GLN A 157 0.92 -11.70 -8.34
N VAL A 158 1.44 -12.75 -8.98
CA VAL A 158 1.86 -12.75 -10.39
C VAL A 158 0.73 -12.25 -11.30
N GLY A 159 1.05 -11.40 -12.27
CA GLY A 159 0.10 -10.88 -13.26
C GLY A 159 -0.70 -9.66 -12.83
N MET A 160 -0.60 -9.21 -11.57
CA MET A 160 -1.15 -7.93 -11.13
C MET A 160 -0.54 -6.74 -11.86
N CYS A 161 -1.33 -5.68 -12.00
CA CYS A 161 -1.08 -4.50 -12.83
C CYS A 161 -1.04 -4.75 -14.35
N SER A 162 -1.26 -6.00 -14.79
CA SER A 162 -1.16 -6.50 -16.17
C SER A 162 -2.47 -7.25 -16.50
N HIS A 163 -2.44 -8.58 -16.69
CA HIS A 163 -3.63 -9.39 -16.94
C HIS A 163 -4.62 -9.40 -15.75
N LEU A 164 -4.15 -9.15 -14.53
CA LEU A 164 -4.98 -8.92 -13.34
C LEU A 164 -4.94 -7.43 -12.96
N PRO A 165 -6.04 -6.85 -12.44
CA PRO A 165 -6.06 -5.46 -11.99
C PRO A 165 -4.92 -5.12 -11.01
N PRO A 166 -4.44 -3.86 -10.99
CA PRO A 166 -3.55 -3.39 -9.93
C PRO A 166 -4.19 -3.60 -8.54
N PRO A 167 -3.39 -3.93 -7.50
CA PRO A 167 -3.89 -3.94 -6.13
C PRO A 167 -4.30 -2.52 -5.70
N PRO A 168 -5.08 -2.37 -4.60
CA PRO A 168 -5.31 -1.09 -3.98
C PRO A 168 -3.99 -0.36 -3.65
N PRO A 169 -3.91 0.98 -3.72
CA PRO A 169 -2.66 1.70 -3.43
C PRO A 169 -2.03 1.42 -2.06
N ASN A 170 -2.84 1.18 -1.02
CA ASN A 170 -2.34 0.73 0.29
C ASN A 170 -1.81 -0.73 0.32
N GLN A 171 -1.85 -1.44 -0.81
CA GLN A 171 -1.29 -2.78 -1.03
C GLN A 171 -0.39 -2.87 -2.28
N LEU A 172 -0.05 -1.73 -2.91
CA LEU A 172 1.06 -1.64 -3.87
C LEU A 172 2.25 -1.01 -3.15
N VAL A 173 3.44 -1.59 -3.25
CA VAL A 173 4.64 -1.08 -2.57
C VAL A 173 5.73 -0.73 -3.58
N ARG A 174 6.13 0.55 -3.63
CA ARG A 174 7.32 1.00 -4.36
C ARG A 174 8.57 0.59 -3.57
N VAL A 175 9.40 -0.27 -4.13
CA VAL A 175 10.67 -0.69 -3.52
C VAL A 175 11.79 0.18 -4.09
N LYS A 176 12.53 0.90 -3.24
CA LYS A 176 13.81 1.48 -3.64
C LYS A 176 14.87 0.38 -3.62
N LEU A 177 15.48 0.15 -4.77
CA LEU A 177 16.44 -0.94 -4.99
C LEU A 177 17.86 -0.48 -4.67
N LEU A 178 18.72 -1.45 -4.32
CA LEU A 178 20.15 -1.24 -4.07
C LEU A 178 20.95 -1.11 -5.38
N ASP A 179 20.58 -1.90 -6.39
CA ASP A 179 21.27 -2.06 -7.67
C ASP A 179 20.28 -1.96 -8.86
N ASP A 180 20.83 -1.94 -10.07
CA ASP A 180 20.08 -1.85 -11.33
C ASP A 180 19.26 -3.13 -11.63
N PRO A 181 17.92 -3.05 -11.80
CA PRO A 181 17.09 -4.22 -12.12
C PRO A 181 17.10 -4.59 -13.62
N LYS A 182 17.89 -3.93 -14.47
CA LYS A 182 18.02 -4.29 -15.90
C LYS A 182 18.29 -5.78 -16.10
N GLY A 183 17.46 -6.43 -16.92
CA GLY A 183 17.56 -7.86 -17.21
C GLY A 183 16.83 -8.77 -16.21
N GLN A 184 16.31 -8.25 -15.10
CA GLN A 184 15.37 -9.00 -14.26
C GLN A 184 14.05 -9.21 -15.03
N SER A 185 13.41 -10.36 -14.83
CA SER A 185 12.07 -10.62 -15.35
C SER A 185 11.01 -9.83 -14.58
N LEU A 186 9.83 -9.68 -15.17
CA LEU A 186 8.64 -9.24 -14.44
C LEU A 186 8.16 -10.37 -13.51
N TYR A 187 7.64 -10.00 -12.34
CA TYR A 187 7.14 -10.91 -11.30
C TYR A 187 8.19 -11.86 -10.72
N VAL A 188 9.45 -11.43 -10.57
CA VAL A 188 10.44 -12.21 -9.81
C VAL A 188 10.00 -12.30 -8.35
N PRO A 189 9.79 -13.49 -7.77
CA PRO A 189 9.42 -13.61 -6.36
C PRO A 189 10.63 -13.25 -5.49
N VAL A 190 10.44 -12.30 -4.59
CA VAL A 190 11.47 -11.80 -3.69
C VAL A 190 10.95 -11.73 -2.26
N ARG A 191 11.87 -11.76 -1.31
CA ARG A 191 11.69 -11.29 0.05
C ARG A 191 12.53 -10.02 0.19
N VAL A 192 11.87 -8.90 0.48
CA VAL A 192 12.54 -7.62 0.71
C VAL A 192 12.53 -7.35 2.21
N SER A 193 13.70 -7.09 2.79
CA SER A 193 13.82 -6.56 4.15
C SER A 193 14.22 -5.10 4.07
N GLY A 194 13.64 -4.23 4.89
CA GLY A 194 13.96 -2.80 4.88
C GLY A 194 12.96 -1.91 5.62
N ARG A 195 13.24 -0.61 5.64
CA ARG A 195 12.34 0.37 6.25
C ARG A 195 11.17 0.68 5.33
N LEU A 196 9.96 0.38 5.79
CA LEU A 196 8.71 0.78 5.15
C LEU A 196 8.33 2.20 5.58
N SER A 197 7.71 2.98 4.68
CA SER A 197 7.16 4.30 5.02
C SER A 197 5.97 4.69 4.15
N VAL A 198 5.05 5.49 4.71
CA VAL A 198 3.88 6.06 4.03
C VAL A 198 4.31 7.23 3.12
N GLU A 199 5.11 6.89 2.12
CA GLU A 199 5.53 7.77 1.02
C GLU A 199 4.88 7.25 -0.26
N ALA A 200 3.89 7.98 -0.75
CA ALA A 200 3.14 7.62 -1.95
C ALA A 200 3.89 7.97 -3.24
N SER A 201 3.69 7.16 -4.29
CA SER A 201 4.14 7.44 -5.66
C SER A 201 3.01 7.25 -6.66
N ASP A 202 3.12 7.90 -7.82
CA ASP A 202 2.11 7.85 -8.88
C ASP A 202 2.80 7.91 -10.25
N ASP A 203 3.50 6.82 -10.60
CA ASP A 203 4.23 6.69 -11.85
C ASP A 203 3.41 5.94 -12.90
N THR A 204 3.65 6.19 -14.19
CA THR A 204 3.24 5.29 -15.28
C THR A 204 4.47 4.59 -15.82
N ILE A 205 4.44 3.24 -15.91
CA ILE A 205 5.52 2.44 -16.48
C ILE A 205 4.99 1.51 -17.58
N PHE A 206 5.85 1.10 -18.51
CA PHE A 206 5.53 0.09 -19.51
C PHE A 206 5.82 -1.32 -18.99
N ILE A 207 4.86 -2.23 -19.15
CA ILE A 207 4.97 -3.66 -18.86
C ILE A 207 4.42 -4.48 -20.05
N LEU A 208 4.17 -5.79 -19.87
CA LEU A 208 3.74 -6.71 -20.94
C LEU A 208 2.53 -6.20 -21.75
N ASP A 209 1.52 -5.67 -21.07
CA ASP A 209 0.24 -5.26 -21.69
C ASP A 209 0.20 -3.79 -22.11
N GLY A 210 1.32 -3.06 -22.01
CA GLY A 210 1.43 -1.63 -22.31
C GLY A 210 1.65 -0.78 -21.07
N GLU A 211 1.07 0.43 -21.07
CA GLU A 211 1.18 1.39 -19.95
C GLU A 211 0.36 0.94 -18.73
N SER A 212 0.98 0.96 -17.55
CA SER A 212 0.34 0.65 -16.28
C SER A 212 0.67 1.72 -15.24
N ARG A 213 -0.35 2.24 -14.58
CA ARG A 213 -0.25 3.29 -13.54
C ARG A 213 0.00 2.64 -12.19
N MET A 214 1.17 2.89 -11.63
CA MET A 214 1.65 2.38 -10.35
C MET A 214 1.42 3.41 -9.24
N LEU A 215 0.14 3.61 -8.88
CA LEU A 215 -0.25 4.42 -7.73
C LEU A 215 -0.03 3.63 -6.43
N SER A 216 1.06 3.90 -5.72
CA SER A 216 1.44 3.25 -4.46
C SER A 216 1.25 4.20 -3.29
N GLY A 217 0.79 3.67 -2.15
CA GLY A 217 0.74 4.38 -0.86
C GLY A 217 1.97 4.18 0.02
N TRP A 218 2.95 3.39 -0.44
CA TRP A 218 4.06 2.87 0.35
C TRP A 218 5.39 2.91 -0.40
N THR A 219 6.44 3.41 0.25
CA THR A 219 7.81 3.20 -0.23
C THR A 219 8.60 2.39 0.78
N LEU A 220 9.18 1.28 0.32
CA LEU A 220 10.05 0.39 1.10
C LEU A 220 11.50 0.59 0.66
N TYR A 221 12.32 1.05 1.59
CA TYR A 221 13.75 1.29 1.42
C TYR A 221 14.50 -0.01 1.72
N ALA A 222 14.87 -0.76 0.67
CA ALA A 222 15.43 -2.10 0.83
C ALA A 222 16.82 -2.09 1.48
N ASN A 223 16.96 -2.88 2.55
CA ASN A 223 18.22 -3.27 3.18
C ASN A 223 18.73 -4.60 2.61
N THR A 224 17.84 -5.54 2.25
CA THR A 224 18.16 -6.76 1.47
C THR A 224 17.04 -7.12 0.50
N ILE A 225 17.38 -7.83 -0.59
CA ILE A 225 16.42 -8.39 -1.57
C ILE A 225 16.84 -9.84 -1.86
N ASP A 226 16.15 -10.80 -1.24
CA ASP A 226 16.42 -12.22 -1.40
C ASP A 226 15.46 -12.82 -2.44
N GLN A 227 15.93 -13.10 -3.66
CA GLN A 227 15.13 -13.83 -4.65
C GLN A 227 14.77 -15.23 -4.12
N GLN A 228 13.49 -15.59 -4.20
CA GLN A 228 13.00 -16.91 -3.78
C GLN A 228 13.09 -17.88 -4.97
N GLU A 229 13.61 -19.09 -4.76
CA GLU A 229 13.54 -20.13 -5.78
C GLU A 229 12.11 -20.67 -5.92
N VAL A 230 11.52 -20.53 -7.12
CA VAL A 230 10.28 -21.22 -7.48
C VAL A 230 10.61 -22.69 -7.69
N SER A 231 10.37 -23.52 -6.67
CA SER A 231 10.64 -24.96 -6.72
C SER A 231 9.62 -25.69 -7.62
N GLY A 232 9.79 -25.54 -8.94
CA GLY A 232 9.07 -26.29 -9.95
C GLY A 232 9.52 -27.75 -10.00
N GLY A 233 8.58 -28.69 -9.99
CA GLY A 233 8.86 -30.13 -10.06
C GLY A 233 9.44 -30.57 -11.42
N ASN A 234 10.17 -31.69 -11.41
CA ASN A 234 10.90 -32.29 -12.54
C ASN A 234 12.00 -31.40 -13.14
N GLY A 235 13.20 -31.45 -12.54
CA GLY A 235 14.36 -30.72 -13.03
C GLY A 235 15.26 -31.48 -14.02
N VAL A 236 16.35 -30.81 -14.40
CA VAL A 236 17.60 -31.40 -14.90
C VAL A 236 18.75 -30.71 -14.13
N ASN A 237 19.86 -31.42 -13.89
CA ASN A 237 20.92 -30.96 -13.01
C ASN A 237 21.74 -29.75 -13.55
N GLY A 238 21.95 -28.76 -12.70
CA GLY A 238 23.30 -28.25 -12.43
C GLY A 238 23.73 -26.92 -13.06
N ALA A 239 23.73 -25.86 -12.25
CA ALA A 239 24.67 -24.73 -12.36
C ALA A 239 24.97 -24.18 -10.95
N SER A 240 26.20 -23.68 -10.73
CA SER A 240 26.67 -23.25 -9.41
C SER A 240 25.89 -22.06 -8.85
N ALA A 241 25.52 -22.11 -7.58
CA ALA A 241 25.17 -20.92 -6.81
C ALA A 241 26.33 -19.91 -6.82
N LYS A 242 26.00 -18.62 -6.75
CA LYS A 242 26.93 -17.51 -6.50
C LYS A 242 26.40 -16.62 -5.38
N THR A 243 26.83 -16.90 -4.16
CA THR A 243 26.78 -15.91 -3.08
C THR A 243 27.79 -14.81 -3.39
N VAL A 244 27.34 -13.57 -3.59
CA VAL A 244 28.23 -12.42 -3.81
C VAL A 244 28.34 -11.65 -2.49
N THR A 245 29.44 -11.88 -1.76
CA THR A 245 29.79 -11.10 -0.57
C THR A 245 30.68 -9.92 -0.98
N THR A 246 30.49 -8.78 -0.32
CA THR A 246 31.18 -7.51 -0.60
C THR A 246 32.69 -7.59 -0.53
N GLY A 247 33.38 -6.92 -1.46
CA GLY A 247 34.81 -6.61 -1.37
C GLY A 247 35.11 -5.29 -2.08
N ALA A 248 35.60 -4.30 -1.35
CA ALA A 248 35.92 -2.99 -1.90
C ALA A 248 37.41 -2.88 -2.25
N GLU A 249 37.74 -2.45 -3.47
CA GLU A 249 38.84 -1.49 -3.70
C GLU A 249 38.94 -0.96 -5.15
N ARG A 250 39.62 0.19 -5.27
CA ARG A 250 40.39 0.69 -6.44
C ARG A 250 39.69 0.88 -7.80
N TRP A 251 39.35 2.15 -8.03
CA TRP A 251 39.46 2.86 -9.31
C TRP A 251 40.57 2.36 -10.26
N HIS A 252 40.23 2.18 -11.54
CA HIS A 252 41.09 2.50 -12.69
C HIS A 252 40.23 3.08 -13.81
N ALA A 253 40.87 3.83 -14.72
CA ALA A 253 40.22 4.53 -15.84
C ALA A 253 40.37 3.73 -17.16
N ASP A 254 40.05 4.40 -18.28
CA ASP A 254 40.17 3.93 -19.68
C ASP A 254 39.14 2.86 -20.15
N ASN A 255 38.65 2.88 -21.40
CA ASN A 255 38.45 3.97 -22.37
C ASN A 255 37.50 3.49 -23.52
N LEU A 256 37.16 4.40 -24.44
CA LEU A 256 36.74 4.15 -25.84
C LEU A 256 35.44 3.37 -26.15
N GLN A 257 34.46 4.14 -26.69
CA GLN A 257 33.78 3.92 -27.97
C GLN A 257 33.25 2.52 -28.33
N LEU A 258 31.92 2.40 -28.37
CA LEU A 258 31.17 2.51 -29.64
C LEU A 258 29.77 3.11 -29.41
#